data_AF-A0A529M775-F1
#
_entry.id   AF-A0A529M775-F1
#
_cell.length_a   1.000
_cell.length_b   1.000
_cell.length_c   1.000
_cell.angle_alpha   90.00
_cell.angle_beta   90.00
_cell.angle_gamma   90.00
#
_symmetry.space_group_name_H-M   'P 1'
#
loop_
_entity.id
_entity.type
_entity.pdbx_description
1 polymer ?
#
loop_
_entity_poly.entity_id
_entity_poly.type
_entity_poly.pdbx_seq_one_letter_code
_entity_poly.pdbx_strand_id
1 'polypeptide(L)'
;MSTKKRNWKPQTALVHGGTLRSQYGETAEAMYLTQGYVYETAQAAEARFKGEEPGFIYSRYANPTVDMFEKRMCALEGAEDARATASGMAAVSAALLCSVKAGDHI
;
A
#
# COMPACT_ATOMS: atom_id res chain seq x y z
N MET A 1 0.25 -14.96 15.73
CA MET A 1 0.38 -15.41 14.32
C MET A 1 1.84 -15.70 14.04
N SER A 2 2.15 -16.83 13.38
CA SER A 2 3.52 -17.34 13.22
C SER A 2 4.42 -16.34 12.47
N THR A 3 5.53 -15.94 13.10
CA THR A 3 6.58 -15.02 12.59
C THR A 3 7.56 -15.70 11.63
N LYS A 4 7.34 -16.96 11.24
CA LYS A 4 8.17 -17.66 10.26
C LYS A 4 7.80 -17.20 8.84
N LYS A 5 8.71 -16.47 8.17
CA LYS A 5 8.66 -16.29 6.70
C LYS A 5 8.56 -17.68 6.06
N ARG A 6 7.39 -18.03 5.54
CA ARG A 6 7.20 -19.28 4.81
C ARG A 6 7.96 -19.17 3.50
N ASN A 7 8.88 -20.10 3.25
CA ASN A 7 9.66 -20.14 2.01
C ASN A 7 8.80 -20.70 0.87
N TRP A 8 7.86 -19.89 0.39
CA TRP A 8 6.96 -20.24 -0.69
C TRP A 8 7.64 -20.04 -2.05
N LYS A 9 7.24 -20.84 -3.03
CA LYS A 9 7.56 -20.54 -4.43
C LYS A 9 6.88 -19.21 -4.83
N PRO A 10 7.46 -18.42 -5.75
CA PRO A 10 6.93 -17.11 -6.13
C PRO A 10 5.44 -17.14 -6.48
N GLN A 11 4.98 -18.12 -7.25
CA GLN A 11 3.57 -18.24 -7.66
C GLN A 11 2.63 -18.35 -6.45
N THR A 12 3.00 -19.11 -5.44
CA THR A 12 2.22 -19.25 -4.20
C THR A 12 2.24 -17.96 -3.39
N ALA A 13 3.38 -17.27 -3.34
CA ALA A 13 3.49 -15.98 -2.68
C ALA A 13 2.59 -14.91 -3.33
N LEU A 14 2.45 -14.93 -4.66
CA LEU A 14 1.57 -13.98 -5.35
C LEU A 14 0.08 -14.26 -5.12
N VAL A 15 -0.31 -15.51 -4.84
CA VAL A 15 -1.72 -15.84 -4.58
C VAL A 15 -2.13 -15.48 -3.15
N HIS A 16 -1.22 -15.58 -2.18
CA HIS A 16 -1.55 -15.49 -0.76
C HIS A 16 -0.86 -14.35 0.01
N GLY A 17 0.17 -13.75 -0.56
CA GLY A 17 0.93 -12.66 0.03
C GLY A 17 0.19 -11.33 -0.09
N GLY A 18 0.48 -10.44 0.86
CA GLY A 18 -0.05 -9.08 0.88
C GLY A 18 -1.52 -8.95 1.31
N THR A 19 -2.23 -10.05 1.59
CA THR A 19 -3.65 -10.01 1.96
C THR A 19 -3.87 -9.39 3.35
N LEU A 20 -4.77 -8.40 3.42
CA LEU A 20 -5.29 -7.79 4.63
C LEU A 20 -6.75 -8.20 4.81
N ARG A 21 -7.01 -9.27 5.57
CA ARG A 21 -8.39 -9.73 5.83
C ARG A 21 -9.09 -8.83 6.83
N SER A 22 -10.36 -8.54 6.55
CA SER A 22 -11.26 -7.87 7.48
C SER A 22 -11.62 -8.77 8.66
N GLN A 23 -12.36 -8.21 9.61
CA GLN A 23 -12.94 -8.93 10.74
C GLN A 23 -13.90 -10.08 10.33
N TYR A 24 -14.36 -10.12 9.09
CA TYR A 24 -15.28 -11.14 8.60
C TYR A 24 -14.59 -12.40 8.07
N GLY A 25 -13.26 -12.37 7.92
CA GLY A 25 -12.48 -13.56 7.57
C GLY A 25 -12.71 -14.06 6.15
N GLU A 26 -13.04 -13.17 5.22
CA GLU A 26 -13.27 -13.49 3.82
C GLU A 26 -12.07 -14.18 3.14
N THR A 27 -12.37 -15.09 2.20
CA THR A 27 -11.34 -15.82 1.46
C THR A 27 -10.65 -14.95 0.41
N ALA A 28 -11.44 -14.23 -0.38
CA ALA A 28 -10.96 -13.28 -1.39
C ALA A 28 -10.84 -11.89 -0.78
N GLU A 29 -9.96 -11.05 -1.31
CA GLU A 29 -9.76 -9.69 -0.83
C GLU A 29 -11.04 -8.85 -0.89
N ALA A 30 -11.35 -8.16 0.23
CA ALA A 30 -12.41 -7.16 0.25
C ALA A 30 -12.03 -5.93 -0.59
N MET A 31 -13.04 -5.27 -1.16
CA MET A 31 -12.87 -4.07 -1.97
C MET A 31 -13.31 -2.82 -1.20
N TYR A 32 -12.37 -1.91 -0.97
CA TYR A 32 -12.59 -0.68 -0.20
C TYR A 32 -12.85 0.51 -1.12
N LEU A 33 -14.08 0.62 -1.61
CA LEU A 33 -14.56 1.70 -2.48
C LEU A 33 -14.92 2.96 -1.67
N THR A 34 -13.91 3.58 -1.08
CA THR A 34 -14.04 4.82 -0.30
C THR A 34 -12.86 5.74 -0.57
N GLN A 35 -13.08 7.03 -0.36
CA GLN A 35 -12.09 8.09 -0.42
C GLN A 35 -11.47 8.41 0.94
N GLY A 36 -12.20 8.23 2.04
CA GLY A 36 -11.76 8.64 3.37
C GLY A 36 -12.13 7.63 4.45
N TYR A 37 -11.55 7.81 5.64
CA TYR A 37 -11.69 6.92 6.79
C TYR A 37 -12.09 7.73 8.03
N VAL A 38 -12.86 7.11 8.92
CA VAL A 38 -13.31 7.71 10.18
C VAL A 38 -12.26 7.51 11.28
N TYR A 39 -12.31 8.39 12.28
CA TYR A 39 -11.44 8.36 13.45
C TYR A 39 -12.31 8.31 14.70
N GLU A 40 -11.84 7.59 15.73
CA GLU A 40 -12.57 7.50 17.00
C GLU A 40 -12.57 8.84 17.75
N THR A 41 -11.46 9.59 17.66
CA THR A 41 -11.27 10.89 18.29
C THR A 41 -10.48 11.83 17.39
N ALA A 42 -10.54 13.14 17.68
CA ALA A 42 -9.74 14.13 16.98
C ALA A 42 -8.22 13.91 17.19
N GLN A 43 -7.84 13.46 18.38
CA GLN A 43 -6.46 13.13 18.74
C GLN A 43 -5.95 11.93 17.92
N ALA A 44 -6.79 10.91 17.70
CA ALA A 44 -6.44 9.78 16.84
C ALA A 44 -6.24 10.22 15.37
N ALA A 45 -7.04 11.18 14.90
CA ALA A 45 -6.81 11.78 13.59
C ALA A 45 -5.45 12.48 13.53
N GLU A 46 -5.15 13.36 14.49
CA GLU A 46 -3.87 14.07 14.57
C GLU A 46 -2.67 13.10 14.59
N ALA A 47 -2.70 12.10 15.47
CA ALA A 47 -1.64 11.09 15.59
C ALA A 47 -1.42 10.34 14.27
N ARG A 48 -2.49 9.98 13.55
CA ARG A 48 -2.39 9.32 12.25
C ARG A 48 -1.78 10.23 11.18
N PHE A 49 -2.15 11.52 11.15
CA PHE A 49 -1.54 12.50 10.24
C PHE A 49 -0.05 12.76 10.52
N LYS A 50 0.38 12.65 11.78
CA LYS A 50 1.79 12.71 12.18
C LYS A 50 2.56 11.42 11.91
N GLY A 51 1.89 10.33 11.54
CA GLY A 51 2.48 9.01 11.36
C GLY A 51 2.84 8.30 12.68
N GLU A 52 2.30 8.78 13.81
CA GLU A 52 2.49 8.19 15.14
C GLU A 52 1.59 6.96 15.33
N GLU A 53 0.44 6.94 14.66
CA GLU A 53 -0.47 5.78 14.60
C GLU A 53 -0.61 5.27 13.16
N PRO A 54 -0.63 3.93 12.95
CA PRO A 54 -0.87 3.36 11.65
C PRO A 54 -2.34 3.56 11.23
N GLY A 55 -2.57 3.44 9.93
CA GLY A 55 -3.91 3.38 9.35
C GLY A 55 -4.04 4.23 8.11
N PHE A 56 -5.23 4.18 7.52
CA PHE A 56 -5.55 4.90 6.30
C PHE A 56 -6.19 6.25 6.64
N ILE A 57 -5.84 7.28 5.85
CA ILE A 57 -6.31 8.66 6.01
C ILE A 57 -7.21 9.03 4.84
N TYR A 58 -6.69 8.88 3.62
CA TYR A 58 -7.39 9.23 2.38
C TYR A 58 -6.84 8.41 1.21
N SER A 59 -7.74 7.88 0.38
CA SER A 59 -7.41 6.91 -0.67
C SER A 59 -6.57 7.45 -1.82
N ARG A 60 -6.35 8.77 -1.89
CA ARG A 60 -5.41 9.36 -2.86
C ARG A 60 -3.98 8.85 -2.65
N TYR A 61 -3.58 8.58 -1.40
CA TYR A 61 -2.22 8.18 -1.04
C TYR A 61 -2.15 6.78 -0.41
N ALA A 62 -3.23 6.30 0.22
CA ALA A 62 -3.28 4.93 0.73
C ALA A 62 -4.72 4.42 0.85
N ASN A 63 -4.97 3.21 0.34
CA ASN A 63 -6.24 2.48 0.43
C ASN A 63 -5.96 1.00 0.69
N PRO A 64 -6.72 0.28 1.54
CA PRO A 64 -6.43 -1.12 1.85
C PRO A 64 -6.37 -2.04 0.61
N THR A 65 -7.27 -1.84 -0.35
CA THR A 65 -7.26 -2.62 -1.61
C THR A 65 -5.98 -2.39 -2.40
N VAL A 66 -5.53 -1.14 -2.43
CA VAL A 66 -4.32 -0.72 -3.16
C VAL A 66 -3.06 -1.18 -2.42
N ASP A 67 -3.02 -1.09 -1.10
CA ASP A 67 -1.90 -1.56 -0.28
C ASP A 67 -1.68 -3.07 -0.43
N MET A 68 -2.75 -3.88 -0.45
CA MET A 68 -2.63 -5.31 -0.74
C MET A 68 -1.98 -5.59 -2.10
N PHE A 69 -2.29 -4.78 -3.13
CA PHE A 69 -1.65 -4.85 -4.44
C PHE A 69 -0.17 -4.41 -4.37
N GLU A 70 0.13 -3.27 -3.74
CA GLU A 70 1.50 -2.75 -3.57
C GLU A 70 2.40 -3.78 -2.86
N LYS A 71 1.93 -4.37 -1.75
CA LYS A 71 2.69 -5.40 -1.02
C LYS A 71 2.90 -6.68 -1.81
N ARG A 72 1.96 -7.05 -2.68
CA ARG A 72 2.13 -8.18 -3.60
C ARG A 72 3.17 -7.89 -4.67
N MET A 73 3.21 -6.67 -5.20
CA MET A 73 4.26 -6.23 -6.14
C MET A 73 5.63 -6.18 -5.48
N CYS A 74 5.72 -5.74 -4.22
CA CYS A 74 6.98 -5.79 -3.45
C CYS A 74 7.50 -7.24 -3.34
N ALA A 75 6.61 -8.18 -3.00
CA ALA A 75 6.95 -9.60 -2.92
C ALA A 75 7.35 -10.20 -4.27
N LEU A 76 6.78 -9.71 -5.38
CA LEU A 76 7.15 -10.13 -6.73
C LEU A 76 8.56 -9.68 -7.12
N GLU A 77 8.83 -8.38 -6.97
CA GLU A 77 10.06 -7.74 -7.45
C GLU A 77 11.23 -7.86 -6.45
N GLY A 78 10.95 -8.25 -5.20
CA GLY A 78 11.93 -8.20 -4.11
C GLY A 78 12.25 -6.78 -3.64
N ALA A 79 11.38 -5.82 -3.94
CA ALA A 79 11.50 -4.43 -3.52
C ALA A 79 11.07 -4.25 -2.06
N GLU A 80 11.62 -3.22 -1.40
CA GLU A 80 11.27 -2.86 -0.03
C GLU A 80 9.86 -2.25 0.08
N ASP A 81 9.49 -1.43 -0.88
CA ASP A 81 8.17 -0.78 -0.94
C ASP A 81 7.74 -0.54 -2.39
N ALA A 82 6.45 -0.22 -2.58
CA ALA A 82 5.86 0.04 -3.89
C ALA A 82 4.76 1.09 -3.79
N ARG A 83 4.49 1.76 -4.93
CA ARG A 83 3.35 2.67 -5.07
C ARG A 83 2.56 2.39 -6.33
N ALA A 84 1.26 2.23 -6.17
CA ALA A 84 0.32 2.14 -7.28
C ALA A 84 -0.03 3.54 -7.78
N THR A 85 -0.08 3.68 -9.10
CA THR A 85 -0.48 4.92 -9.77
C THR A 85 -1.63 4.66 -10.73
N ALA A 86 -2.29 5.73 -11.17
CA ALA A 86 -3.41 5.62 -12.11
C ALA A 86 -3.00 5.06 -13.49
N SER A 87 -1.72 5.19 -13.87
CA SER A 87 -1.19 4.69 -15.13
C SER A 87 0.33 4.47 -15.07
N GLY A 88 0.85 3.72 -16.03
CA GLY A 88 2.30 3.55 -16.19
C GLY A 88 3.04 4.88 -16.40
N MET A 89 2.49 5.80 -17.19
CA MET A 89 3.09 7.12 -17.37
C MET A 89 3.05 7.97 -16.11
N ALA A 90 2.03 7.81 -15.25
CA ALA A 90 2.02 8.45 -13.95
C ALA A 90 3.09 7.87 -13.01
N ALA A 91 3.38 6.56 -13.08
CA ALA A 91 4.48 5.96 -12.33
C ALA A 91 5.84 6.51 -12.78
N VAL A 92 6.08 6.54 -14.10
CA VAL A 92 7.32 7.10 -14.67
C VAL A 92 7.47 8.58 -14.30
N SER A 93 6.41 9.37 -14.46
CA SER A 93 6.41 10.79 -14.11
C SER A 93 6.72 11.01 -12.63
N ALA A 94 6.05 10.28 -11.73
CA ALA A 94 6.29 10.40 -10.29
C ALA A 94 7.72 10.00 -9.89
N ALA A 95 8.27 8.94 -10.48
CA ALA A 95 9.63 8.47 -10.19
C ALA A 95 10.71 9.44 -10.64
N LEU A 96 10.51 10.12 -11.77
CA LEU A 96 11.45 11.12 -12.27
C LEU A 96 11.31 12.43 -11.48
N LEU A 97 10.09 12.99 -11.42
CA LEU A 97 9.85 14.33 -10.86
C LEU A 97 10.06 14.42 -9.35
N CYS A 98 10.06 13.31 -8.61
CA CYS A 98 10.42 13.32 -7.20
C CYS A 98 11.93 13.48 -6.97
N SER A 99 12.76 13.19 -7.98
CA SER A 99 14.22 13.16 -7.87
C SER A 99 14.90 14.35 -8.54
N VAL A 100 14.20 15.09 -9.41
CA VAL A 100 14.78 16.19 -10.20
C VAL A 100 14.01 17.49 -10.08
N LYS A 101 14.70 18.59 -10.39
CA LYS A 101 14.17 19.94 -10.53
C LYS A 101 14.68 20.62 -11.79
N ALA A 102 14.15 21.81 -12.09
CA ALA A 102 14.59 22.60 -13.23
C ALA A 102 16.10 22.90 -13.16
N GLY A 103 16.81 22.59 -14.23
CA GLY A 103 18.26 22.73 -14.33
C GLY A 103 19.05 21.44 -14.11
N ASP A 104 18.40 20.36 -13.64
CA ASP A 104 19.05 19.06 -13.50
C ASP A 104 19.15 18.32 -14.85
N HIS A 105 20.02 17.30 -14.92
CA HIS A 105 20.21 16.41 -16.07
C HIS A 105 19.94 14.96 -15.64
N ILE A 106 19.23 14.19 -16.47
CA ILE A 106 18.93 12.76 -16.28
C ILE A 106 19.71 11.95 -17.28
#